data_AF-A0A932NQM9-F1
#
_entry.id   AF-A0A932NQM9-F1
#
_cell.length_a   1.000
_cell.length_b   1.000
_cell.length_c   1.000
_cell.angle_alpha   90.00
_cell.angle_beta   90.00
_cell.angle_gamma   90.00
#
_symmetry.space_group_name_H-M   'P 1'
#
loop_
_entity.id
_entity.type
_entity.pdbx_description
1 polymer ?
#
loop_
_entity_poly.entity_id
_entity_poly.type
_entity_poly.pdbx_seq_one_letter_code
_entity_poly.pdbx_strand_id
1 'polypeptide(L)'
;REELGLFEEQFDNPIKIGAIMGISYFVGSFTPIIPYFFTTSWVALIASLLIGIGSLFTLGAGKTKLTKTHWLKSGLETMGIGTAAAAIGYLLGSLASWIT
;
A
#
# COMPACT_ATOMS: atom_id res chain seq x y z
N ARG A 1 24.63 -30.50 -15.21
CA ARG A 1 25.05 -29.51 -14.18
C ARG A 1 24.68 -28.07 -14.56
N GLU A 2 23.77 -27.89 -15.52
CA GLU A 2 23.14 -26.61 -15.93
C GLU A 2 21.73 -26.96 -16.42
N GLU A 3 20.82 -27.38 -15.53
CA GLU A 3 19.50 -27.92 -15.98
C GLU A 3 18.29 -27.37 -15.21
N LEU A 4 18.50 -26.63 -14.13
CA LEU A 4 17.47 -25.84 -13.46
C LEU A 4 18.12 -24.53 -13.02
N GLY A 5 18.08 -23.53 -13.90
CA GLY A 5 18.65 -22.18 -13.70
C GLY A 5 18.00 -21.37 -12.58
N LEU A 6 17.70 -22.01 -11.46
CA LEU A 6 17.43 -21.38 -10.20
C LEU A 6 18.77 -20.88 -9.71
N PHE A 7 18.92 -19.57 -9.70
CA PHE A 7 19.68 -18.91 -8.66
C PHE A 7 19.48 -19.72 -7.37
N GLU A 8 20.55 -20.12 -6.69
CA GLU A 8 20.45 -20.42 -5.28
C GLU A 8 19.85 -19.15 -4.69
N GLU A 9 18.51 -19.13 -4.56
CA GLU A 9 17.79 -18.13 -3.82
C GLU A 9 18.41 -18.27 -2.45
N GLN A 10 19.30 -17.33 -2.16
CA GLN A 10 19.68 -16.96 -0.82
C GLN A 10 18.39 -16.44 -0.19
N PHE A 11 17.48 -17.38 0.12
CA PHE A 11 16.34 -17.14 0.97
C PHE A 11 16.96 -16.76 2.31
N ASP A 12 17.12 -15.46 2.51
CA ASP A 12 17.22 -14.87 3.83
C ASP A 12 16.19 -15.58 4.72
N ASN A 13 16.55 -15.83 5.99
CA ASN A 13 15.72 -16.58 6.93
C ASN A 13 14.22 -16.18 6.79
N PRO A 14 13.29 -17.12 6.50
CA PRO A 14 11.89 -16.80 6.24
C PRO A 14 11.23 -15.94 7.33
N ILE A 15 11.64 -16.14 8.58
CA ILE A 15 11.18 -15.37 9.73
C ILE A 15 11.66 -13.91 9.62
N LYS A 16 12.90 -13.70 9.18
CA LYS A 16 13.48 -12.37 8.97
C LYS A 16 12.77 -11.63 7.84
N ILE A 17 12.51 -12.29 6.70
CA ILE A 17 11.77 -11.68 5.59
C ILE A 17 10.34 -11.33 6.03
N GLY A 18 9.65 -12.25 6.71
CA GLY A 18 8.32 -12.01 7.24
C GLY A 18 8.27 -10.84 8.23
N ALA A 19 9.26 -10.75 9.13
CA ALA A 19 9.38 -9.63 10.07
C ALA A 19 9.60 -8.29 9.36
N ILE A 20 10.48 -8.24 8.35
CA ILE A 20 10.74 -7.03 7.56
C ILE A 20 9.48 -6.57 6.84
N MET A 21 8.76 -7.49 6.20
CA MET A 21 7.50 -7.19 5.50
C MET A 21 6.42 -6.70 6.47
N GLY A 22 6.26 -7.38 7.61
CA GLY A 22 5.29 -7.03 8.64
C GLY A 22 5.55 -5.64 9.23
N ILE A 23 6.79 -5.34 9.61
CA ILE A 23 7.17 -4.03 10.14
C ILE A 23 6.97 -2.94 9.09
N SER A 24 7.36 -3.20 7.83
CA SER A 24 7.18 -2.23 6.74
C SER A 24 5.70 -1.93 6.50
N TYR A 25 4.84 -2.95 6.52
CA TYR A 25 3.41 -2.78 6.34
C TYR A 25 2.77 -2.06 7.52
N PHE A 26 3.17 -2.39 8.74
CA PHE A 26 2.74 -1.72 9.95
C PHE A 26 3.07 -0.23 9.90
N VAL A 27 4.32 0.13 9.62
CA VAL A 27 4.73 1.54 9.50
C VAL A 27 3.99 2.24 8.35
N GLY A 28 3.81 1.55 7.22
CA GLY A 28 3.10 2.11 6.07
C GLY A 28 1.62 2.41 6.36
N SER A 29 0.94 1.56 7.15
CA SER A 29 -0.48 1.71 7.47
C SER A 29 -0.78 2.86 8.44
N PHE A 30 0.22 3.35 9.18
CA PHE A 30 0.05 4.55 10.02
C PHE A 30 -0.24 5.81 9.21
N THR A 31 0.28 5.90 7.99
CA THR A 31 0.24 7.13 7.19
C THR A 31 -1.17 7.72 7.04
N PRO A 32 -2.21 6.98 6.60
CA PRO A 32 -3.58 7.48 6.56
C PRO A 32 -4.26 7.64 7.93
N ILE A 33 -3.73 7.06 9.01
CA ILE A 33 -4.32 7.11 10.35
C ILE A 33 -3.96 8.42 11.06
N ILE A 34 -2.81 9.03 10.74
CA ILE A 34 -2.31 10.26 11.36
C ILE A 34 -3.37 11.37 11.48
N PRO A 35 -4.17 11.71 10.46
CA PRO A 35 -5.16 12.78 10.55
C PRO A 35 -6.24 12.54 11.61
N TYR A 36 -6.59 11.28 11.85
CA TYR A 36 -7.61 10.90 12.82
C TYR A 36 -7.16 11.10 14.28
N PHE A 37 -5.85 11.23 14.53
CA PHE A 37 -5.35 11.59 15.86
C PHE A 37 -5.64 13.04 16.24
N PHE A 38 -5.76 13.94 15.26
CA PHE A 38 -5.92 15.38 15.50
C PHE A 38 -7.37 15.84 15.38
N THR A 39 -8.17 15.20 14.53
CA THR A 39 -9.57 15.58 14.32
C THR A 39 -10.42 14.37 13.93
N THR A 40 -11.71 14.40 14.27
CA THR A 40 -12.68 13.34 13.94
C THR A 40 -13.81 13.88 13.04
N SER A 41 -13.67 15.11 12.54
CA SER A 41 -14.64 15.73 11.63
C SER A 41 -14.47 15.21 10.20
N TRP A 42 -15.40 15.59 9.31
CA TRP A 42 -15.32 15.37 7.86
C TRP A 42 -13.97 15.79 7.25
N VAL A 43 -13.33 16.81 7.84
CA VAL A 43 -11.99 17.29 7.48
C VAL A 43 -10.93 16.20 7.66
N ALA A 44 -11.03 15.38 8.71
CA ALA A 44 -10.11 14.28 8.98
C ALA A 44 -10.18 13.21 7.89
N LEU A 45 -11.39 12.91 7.43
CA LEU A 45 -11.63 11.94 6.35
C LEU A 45 -10.95 12.41 5.06
N ILE A 46 -11.21 13.65 4.63
CA ILE A 46 -10.61 14.20 3.40
C ILE A 46 -9.07 14.22 3.52
N ALA A 47 -8.54 14.66 4.66
CA ALA A 47 -7.10 14.69 4.89
C ALA A 47 -6.48 13.29 4.83
N SER A 48 -7.11 12.30 5.47
CA SER A 48 -6.70 10.88 5.41
C SER A 48 -6.73 10.34 3.99
N LEU A 49 -7.77 10.66 3.22
CA LEU A 49 -7.90 10.24 1.83
C LEU A 49 -6.78 10.80 0.96
N LEU A 50 -6.49 12.10 1.07
CA LEU A 50 -5.42 12.76 0.32
C LEU A 50 -4.04 12.22 0.70
N ILE A 51 -3.79 12.01 1.99
CA ILE A 51 -2.54 11.43 2.48
C ILE A 51 -2.40 9.98 1.99
N GLY A 52 -3.47 9.18 2.04
CA GLY A 52 -3.47 7.81 1.53
C GLY A 52 -3.16 7.73 0.04
N ILE A 53 -3.83 8.55 -0.78
CA ILE A 53 -3.61 8.62 -2.23
C ILE A 53 -2.17 9.09 -2.54
N GLY A 54 -1.70 10.14 -1.85
CA GLY A 54 -0.33 10.63 -1.98
C GLY A 54 0.71 9.58 -1.58
N SER A 55 0.41 8.79 -0.56
CA SER A 55 1.27 7.68 -0.11
C SER A 55 1.34 6.56 -1.15
N LEU A 56 0.20 6.17 -1.73
CA LEU A 56 0.16 5.17 -2.81
C LEU A 56 0.95 5.63 -4.03
N PHE A 57 0.82 6.90 -4.41
CA PHE A 57 1.60 7.47 -5.49
C PHE A 57 3.10 7.49 -5.17
N THR A 58 3.48 7.89 -3.95
CA THR A 58 4.89 7.93 -3.50
C THR A 58 5.50 6.53 -3.47
N LEU A 59 4.77 5.53 -2.99
CA LEU A 59 5.19 4.12 -3.00
C LEU A 59 5.32 3.58 -4.43
N GLY A 60 4.38 3.91 -5.31
CA GLY A 60 4.44 3.55 -6.73
C GLY A 60 5.62 4.20 -7.45
N ALA A 61 5.82 5.50 -7.25
CA ALA A 61 6.96 6.25 -7.80
C ALA A 61 8.29 5.73 -7.23
N GLY A 62 8.37 5.43 -5.93
CA GLY A 62 9.57 4.90 -5.28
C GLY A 62 10.05 3.58 -5.88
N LYS A 63 9.11 2.67 -6.22
CA LYS A 63 9.43 1.41 -6.91
C LYS A 63 10.06 1.59 -8.29
N THR A 64 9.84 2.73 -8.96
CA THR A 64 10.42 2.98 -10.30
C THR A 64 11.92 3.16 -10.28
N LYS A 65 12.49 3.58 -9.14
CA LYS A 65 13.95 3.64 -8.94
C LYS A 65 14.60 2.26 -9.07
N LEU A 66 13.87 1.20 -8.75
CA LEU A 66 14.33 -0.19 -8.84
C LEU A 66 14.01 -0.82 -10.20
N THR A 67 12.86 -0.49 -10.79
CA THR A 67 12.38 -1.09 -12.06
C THR A 67 12.75 -0.31 -13.32
N LYS A 68 13.38 0.86 -13.23
CA LYS A 68 13.74 1.75 -14.36
C LYS A 68 12.56 2.14 -15.27
N THR A 69 11.34 2.07 -14.76
CA THR A 69 10.12 2.48 -15.47
C THR A 69 9.83 3.96 -15.27
N HIS A 70 8.90 4.52 -16.06
CA HIS A 70 8.50 5.92 -15.92
C HIS A 70 7.75 6.15 -14.59
N TRP A 71 8.32 6.96 -13.70
CA TRP A 71 7.84 7.26 -12.34
C TRP A 71 6.34 7.60 -12.26
N LEU A 72 5.84 8.45 -13.17
CA LEU A 72 4.42 8.80 -13.22
C LEU A 72 3.52 7.62 -13.57
N LYS A 73 3.96 6.71 -14.44
CA LYS A 73 3.12 5.57 -14.88
C LYS A 73 2.92 4.58 -13.73
N SER A 74 4.01 4.20 -13.06
CA SER A 74 3.93 3.27 -11.93
C SER A 74 3.26 3.89 -10.70
N GLY A 75 3.46 5.20 -10.47
CA GLY A 75 2.74 5.96 -9.46
C GLY A 75 1.23 5.93 -9.69
N LEU A 76 0.79 6.26 -10.90
CA LEU A 76 -0.63 6.24 -11.27
C LEU A 76 -1.24 4.84 -11.23
N GLU A 77 -0.49 3.81 -11.63
CA GLU A 77 -0.94 2.42 -11.58
C GLU A 77 -1.17 1.96 -10.13
N THR A 78 -0.18 2.21 -9.25
CA THR A 78 -0.30 1.85 -7.82
C THR A 78 -1.41 2.66 -7.14
N MET A 79 -1.53 3.94 -7.49
CA MET A 79 -2.61 4.80 -7.00
C MET A 79 -3.98 4.26 -7.42
N GLY A 80 -4.16 3.93 -8.70
CA GLY A 80 -5.42 3.43 -9.25
C GLY A 80 -5.85 2.08 -8.66
N ILE A 81 -4.89 1.15 -8.47
CA ILE A 81 -5.17 -0.13 -7.80
C ILE A 81 -5.59 0.11 -6.34
N GLY A 82 -4.87 0.97 -5.62
CA GLY A 82 -5.17 1.25 -4.21
C GLY A 82 -6.50 1.98 -4.00
N THR A 83 -6.85 2.96 -4.85
CA THR A 83 -8.16 3.61 -4.78
C THR A 83 -9.29 2.67 -5.17
N ALA A 84 -9.10 1.79 -6.16
CA ALA A 84 -10.09 0.77 -6.50
C ALA A 84 -10.32 -0.18 -5.31
N ALA A 85 -9.26 -0.65 -4.65
CA ALA A 85 -9.36 -1.47 -3.45
C ALA A 85 -10.10 -0.74 -2.30
N ALA A 86 -9.80 0.54 -2.08
CA ALA A 86 -10.49 1.35 -1.07
C ALA A 86 -11.98 1.54 -1.40
N ALA A 87 -12.33 1.78 -2.67
CA ALA A 87 -13.72 1.90 -3.11
C ALA A 87 -14.50 0.60 -2.89
N ILE A 88 -13.90 -0.55 -3.23
CA ILE A 88 -14.50 -1.86 -2.97
C ILE A 88 -14.69 -2.07 -1.46
N GLY A 89 -13.68 -1.74 -0.65
CA GLY A 89 -13.78 -1.83 0.81
C GLY A 89 -14.92 -0.97 1.39
N TYR A 90 -15.10 0.25 0.87
CA TYR A 90 -16.22 1.12 1.26
C TYR A 90 -17.59 0.52 0.87
N LEU A 91 -17.71 -0.01 -0.36
CA LEU A 91 -18.94 -0.66 -0.81
C LEU A 91 -19.28 -1.87 0.07
N LEU A 92 -18.30 -2.71 0.40
CA LEU A 92 -18.50 -3.84 1.29
C LEU A 92 -18.93 -3.40 2.69
N GLY A 93 -18.32 -2.34 3.23
CA GLY A 93 -18.73 -1.75 4.51
C GLY A 93 -20.17 -1.22 4.48
N SER A 94 -20.56 -0.53 3.41
CA SER A 94 -21.93 -0.02 3.24
C SER A 94 -22.96 -1.15 3.06
N LEU A 95 -22.59 -2.25 2.39
CA LEU A 95 -23.45 -3.42 2.27
C LEU A 95 -23.63 -4.12 3.62
N ALA A 96 -22.54 -4.27 4.38
CA ALA A 96 -22.59 -4.85 5.73
C ALA A 96 -23.44 -3.99 6.68
N SER A 97 -23.32 -2.66 6.61
CA SER A 97 -24.15 -1.76 7.42
C SER A 97 -25.62 -1.74 7.02
N TRP A 98 -25.95 -2.18 5.80
CA TRP A 98 -27.35 -2.30 5.36
C TRP A 98 -28.00 -3.57 5.91
N ILE A 99 -27.20 -4.60 6.23
CA ILE A 99 -27.66 -5.88 6.77
C ILE A 99 -27.81 -5.84 8.30
N THR A 100 -27.08 -4.96 8.99
CA THR A 100 -27.10 -4.81 10.47
C THR A 100 -28.07 -3.71 10.89
#